data_AF-A0A7X8R165-F1
#
_entry.id   AF-A0A7X8R165-F1
#
_cell.length_a   1.000
_cell.length_b   1.000
_cell.length_c   1.000
_cell.angle_alpha   90.00
_cell.angle_beta   90.00
_cell.angle_gamma   90.00
#
_symmetry.space_group_name_H-M   'P 1'
#
loop_
_entity.id
_entity.type
_entity.pdbx_description
1 polymer ?
#
loop_
_entity_poly.entity_id
_entity_poly.type
_entity_poly.pdbx_seq_one_letter_code
_entity_poly.pdbx_strand_id
1 'polypeptide(L)'
;MFKWYEEAKSIAERDPAARGVWQVILQYPGYKALRMHRLAHWFHKRGLYFIARGISQYARHKTGIEIHPGAKIGKCLFIDHGMGVVIGETAEIGDYCTIYHGVTLGGTGKDKGKRHPTVGNNVLISAGAKILGPMKIGDNAKIGANAVVLREVEADTTVVGVPGRAVKRSGERIRQSFELDQIHIPDPVSQEFCKIRLEVEKLKSELARYDESFKAIENRLCSGSDSKDNKENTGETQSEE
;
A
#
# COMPACT_ATOMS: atom_id res chain seq x y z
N MET A 1 -35.45 5.05 -8.07
CA MET A 1 -35.16 5.07 -6.61
C MET A 1 -34.29 6.30 -6.33
N PHE A 2 -34.43 6.97 -5.18
CA PHE A 2 -33.69 8.22 -4.94
C PHE A 2 -32.20 7.95 -4.70
N LYS A 3 -31.31 8.61 -5.45
CA LYS A 3 -29.85 8.40 -5.39
C LYS A 3 -29.25 8.49 -3.97
N TRP A 4 -29.81 9.34 -3.12
CA TRP A 4 -29.36 9.49 -1.73
C TRP A 4 -29.71 8.29 -0.84
N TYR A 5 -30.83 7.62 -1.12
CA TYR A 5 -31.25 6.43 -0.39
C TYR A 5 -30.37 5.23 -0.74
N GLU A 6 -30.01 5.09 -2.02
CA GLU A 6 -29.07 4.04 -2.47
C GLU A 6 -27.68 4.19 -1.81
N GLU A 7 -27.17 5.43 -1.71
CA GLU A 7 -25.91 5.71 -1.00
C GLU A 7 -26.01 5.32 0.49
N ALA A 8 -27.09 5.71 1.18
CA ALA A 8 -27.29 5.38 2.59
C ALA A 8 -27.49 3.87 2.80
N LYS A 9 -28.22 3.19 1.92
CA LYS A 9 -28.42 1.73 1.94
C LYS A 9 -27.10 1.00 1.75
N SER A 10 -26.29 1.43 0.78
CA SER A 10 -24.96 0.84 0.54
C SER A 10 -24.00 1.00 1.72
N ILE A 11 -24.11 2.10 2.48
CA ILE A 11 -23.35 2.28 3.73
C ILE A 11 -23.87 1.32 4.80
N ALA A 12 -25.19 1.23 4.99
CA ALA A 12 -25.79 0.34 5.98
C ALA A 12 -25.48 -1.16 5.73
N GLU A 13 -25.29 -1.56 4.47
CA GLU A 13 -24.89 -2.92 4.10
C GLU A 13 -23.41 -3.22 4.34
N ARG A 14 -22.55 -2.18 4.31
CA ARG A 14 -21.08 -2.34 4.45
C ARG A 14 -20.57 -2.11 5.86
N ASP A 15 -21.31 -1.37 6.68
CA ASP A 15 -20.94 -1.11 8.06
C ASP A 15 -21.66 -2.08 9.02
N PRO A 16 -20.94 -3.00 9.69
CA PRO A 16 -21.52 -3.89 10.68
C PRO A 16 -22.17 -3.17 11.88
N ALA A 17 -21.78 -1.92 12.16
CA ALA A 17 -22.35 -1.13 13.25
C ALA A 17 -23.68 -0.47 12.89
N ALA A 18 -24.03 -0.41 11.60
CA ALA A 18 -25.25 0.21 11.14
C ALA A 18 -26.48 -0.65 11.48
N ARG A 19 -27.44 -0.07 12.19
CA ARG A 19 -28.73 -0.70 12.54
C ARG A 19 -29.83 -0.41 11.52
N GLY A 20 -29.50 0.27 10.42
CA GLY A 20 -30.42 0.54 9.32
C GLY A 20 -30.15 1.87 8.59
N VAL A 21 -30.84 2.04 7.46
CA VAL A 21 -30.64 3.17 6.54
C VAL A 21 -30.95 4.52 7.19
N TRP A 22 -31.98 4.60 8.03
CA TRP A 22 -32.35 5.84 8.72
C TRP A 22 -31.28 6.29 9.72
N GLN A 23 -30.63 5.35 10.39
CA GLN A 23 -29.52 5.67 11.28
C GLN A 23 -28.36 6.30 10.49
N VAL A 24 -28.01 5.73 9.34
CA VAL A 24 -26.99 6.29 8.45
C VAL A 24 -27.35 7.71 8.03
N ILE A 25 -28.58 7.93 7.56
CA ILE A 25 -29.03 9.24 7.10
C ILE A 25 -28.93 10.30 8.21
N LEU A 26 -29.35 9.97 9.42
CA LEU A 26 -29.50 10.92 10.51
C LEU A 26 -28.23 11.09 11.36
N GLN A 27 -27.39 10.06 11.49
CA GLN A 27 -26.31 10.04 12.47
C GLN A 27 -24.92 10.01 11.83
N TYR A 28 -24.75 9.50 10.60
CA TYR A 28 -23.40 9.28 10.07
C TYR A 28 -22.77 10.58 9.54
N PRO A 29 -21.60 11.00 10.07
CA PRO A 29 -20.94 12.22 9.62
C PRO A 29 -20.45 12.10 8.17
N GLY A 30 -19.96 10.92 7.77
CA GLY A 30 -19.53 10.63 6.40
C GLY A 30 -20.63 10.88 5.37
N TYR A 31 -21.82 10.35 5.62
CA TYR A 31 -22.98 10.55 4.75
C TYR A 31 -23.38 12.04 4.66
N LYS A 32 -23.46 12.73 5.81
CA LYS A 32 -23.77 14.18 5.85
C LYS A 32 -22.75 15.01 5.07
N ALA A 33 -21.45 14.75 5.24
CA ALA A 33 -20.39 15.44 4.53
C ALA A 33 -20.50 15.25 3.01
N LEU A 34 -20.78 14.03 2.56
CA LEU A 34 -20.97 13.75 1.13
C LEU A 34 -22.16 14.49 0.54
N ARG A 35 -23.31 14.52 1.24
CA ARG A 35 -24.49 15.27 0.80
C ARG A 35 -24.19 16.76 0.63
N MET A 36 -23.49 17.35 1.60
CA MET A 36 -23.08 18.75 1.54
C MET A 36 -22.05 19.00 0.43
N HIS A 37 -21.10 18.06 0.22
CA HIS A 37 -20.17 18.13 -0.89
C HIS A 37 -20.89 18.09 -2.24
N ARG A 38 -21.92 17.25 -2.44
CA ARG A 38 -22.70 17.24 -3.70
C ARG A 38 -23.32 18.61 -3.99
N LEU A 39 -23.85 19.28 -2.96
CA LEU A 39 -24.37 20.64 -3.08
C LEU A 39 -23.26 21.64 -3.39
N ALA A 40 -22.16 21.62 -2.65
CA ALA A 40 -20.99 22.49 -2.88
C ALA A 40 -20.41 22.31 -4.29
N HIS A 41 -20.29 21.07 -4.75
CA HIS A 41 -19.78 20.71 -6.07
C HIS A 41 -20.69 21.24 -7.19
N TRP A 42 -22.01 21.23 -6.99
CA TRP A 42 -22.96 21.83 -7.92
C TRP A 42 -22.75 23.34 -8.06
N PHE A 43 -22.57 24.06 -6.94
CA PHE A 43 -22.26 25.50 -6.97
C PHE A 43 -20.90 25.76 -7.62
N HIS A 44 -19.90 24.92 -7.32
CA HIS A 44 -18.57 25.01 -7.91
C HIS A 44 -18.60 24.87 -9.44
N LYS A 45 -19.37 23.91 -9.98
CA LYS A 45 -19.54 23.74 -11.43
C LYS A 45 -20.21 24.92 -12.13
N ARG A 46 -20.96 25.76 -11.39
CA ARG A 46 -21.61 26.97 -11.91
C ARG A 46 -20.75 28.22 -11.75
N GLY A 47 -19.49 28.09 -11.33
CA GLY A 47 -18.58 29.21 -11.09
C GLY A 47 -18.84 29.97 -9.78
N LEU A 48 -19.77 29.50 -8.94
CA LEU A 48 -20.11 30.14 -7.66
C LEU A 48 -19.15 29.66 -6.55
N TYR A 49 -17.86 29.94 -6.73
CA TYR A 49 -16.78 29.37 -5.90
C TYR A 49 -16.84 29.79 -4.43
N PHE A 50 -17.21 31.04 -4.14
CA PHE A 50 -17.33 31.54 -2.78
C PHE A 50 -18.38 30.75 -1.98
N ILE A 51 -19.58 30.58 -2.56
CA ILE A 51 -20.68 29.81 -1.96
C ILE A 51 -20.26 28.34 -1.79
N ALA A 52 -19.67 27.75 -2.83
CA ALA A 52 -19.18 26.38 -2.79
C ALA A 52 -18.17 26.16 -1.65
N ARG A 53 -17.22 27.08 -1.48
CA ARG A 53 -16.22 27.00 -0.41
C ARG A 53 -16.83 27.21 0.97
N GLY A 54 -17.80 28.12 1.11
CA GLY A 54 -18.56 28.32 2.35
C GLY A 54 -19.27 27.04 2.81
N ILE A 55 -19.96 26.35 1.89
CA ILE A 55 -20.63 25.06 2.18
C ILE A 55 -19.61 23.99 2.61
N SER A 56 -18.48 23.90 1.90
CA SER A 56 -17.40 22.96 2.23
C SER A 56 -16.80 23.21 3.63
N GLN A 57 -16.56 24.48 4.00
CA GLN A 57 -16.05 24.82 5.33
C GLN A 57 -17.08 24.54 6.44
N TYR A 58 -18.35 24.82 6.17
CA TYR A 58 -19.43 24.48 7.11
C TYR A 58 -19.54 22.95 7.31
N ALA A 59 -19.44 22.17 6.23
CA ALA A 59 -19.41 20.70 6.31
C ALA A 59 -18.24 20.20 7.15
N ARG A 60 -17.04 20.74 6.90
CA ARG A 60 -15.82 20.44 7.67
C ARG A 60 -16.00 20.74 9.15
N HIS A 61 -16.53 21.92 9.49
CA HIS A 61 -16.77 22.30 10.88
C HIS A 61 -17.74 21.36 11.60
N LYS A 62 -18.81 20.91 10.91
CA LYS A 62 -19.83 20.04 11.51
C LYS A 62 -19.43 18.56 11.58
N THR A 63 -18.58 18.08 10.68
CA THR A 63 -18.30 16.64 10.52
C THR A 63 -16.84 16.24 10.75
N GLY A 64 -15.91 17.20 10.75
CA GLY A 64 -14.48 16.93 10.76
C GLY A 64 -13.91 16.41 9.43
N ILE A 65 -14.73 16.33 8.37
CA ILE A 65 -14.35 15.84 7.03
C ILE A 65 -14.17 17.05 6.10
N GLU A 66 -12.97 17.24 5.57
CA GLU A 66 -12.70 18.25 4.56
C GLU A 66 -12.76 17.65 3.15
N ILE A 67 -13.75 18.09 2.37
CA ILE A 67 -13.85 17.76 0.94
C ILE A 67 -13.88 19.07 0.17
N HIS A 68 -12.89 19.27 -0.71
CA HIS A 68 -12.89 20.42 -1.58
C HIS A 68 -14.06 20.36 -2.57
N PRO A 69 -14.77 21.47 -2.86
CA PRO A 69 -15.90 21.45 -3.80
C PRO A 69 -15.55 21.00 -5.21
N GLY A 70 -14.31 21.22 -5.65
CA GLY A 70 -13.80 20.78 -6.96
C GLY A 70 -13.57 19.27 -7.09
N ALA A 71 -13.49 18.53 -5.98
CA ALA A 71 -13.24 17.09 -6.01
C ALA A 71 -14.38 16.36 -6.74
N LYS A 72 -14.04 15.32 -7.52
CA LYS A 72 -15.04 14.47 -8.17
C LYS A 72 -15.18 13.18 -7.40
N ILE A 73 -16.41 12.88 -6.99
CA ILE A 73 -16.71 11.69 -6.19
C ILE A 73 -17.69 10.81 -6.95
N GLY A 74 -17.39 9.52 -7.05
CA GLY A 74 -18.24 8.48 -7.60
C GLY A 74 -19.45 8.17 -6.73
N LYS A 75 -20.21 7.14 -7.07
CA LYS A 75 -21.38 6.68 -6.32
C LYS A 75 -20.96 5.88 -5.10
N CYS A 76 -21.82 5.88 -4.07
CA CYS A 76 -21.67 4.99 -2.92
C CYS A 76 -20.28 5.05 -2.26
N LEU A 77 -19.65 6.22 -2.19
CA LEU A 77 -18.48 6.41 -1.34
C LEU A 77 -18.91 6.25 0.13
N PHE A 78 -18.23 5.37 0.86
CA PHE A 78 -18.40 5.23 2.30
C PHE A 78 -17.23 5.91 3.00
N ILE A 79 -17.50 6.94 3.79
CA ILE A 79 -16.51 7.56 4.69
C ILE A 79 -16.84 7.10 6.10
N ASP A 80 -16.04 6.19 6.64
CA ASP A 80 -16.24 5.59 7.95
C ASP A 80 -15.46 6.36 9.03
N HIS A 81 -16.13 6.66 10.15
CA HIS A 81 -15.75 7.57 11.24
C HIS A 81 -15.45 9.03 10.82
N GLY A 82 -14.77 9.23 9.68
CA GLY A 82 -14.63 10.48 8.94
C GLY A 82 -13.71 11.54 9.54
N MET A 83 -13.46 11.54 10.85
CA MET A 83 -12.66 12.58 11.48
C MET A 83 -11.27 12.72 10.83
N GLY A 84 -10.89 13.93 10.44
CA GLY A 84 -9.57 14.21 9.87
C GLY A 84 -9.36 13.70 8.44
N VAL A 85 -10.43 13.31 7.73
CA VAL A 85 -10.35 13.03 6.29
C VAL A 85 -10.17 14.33 5.51
N VAL A 86 -9.19 14.35 4.59
CA VAL A 86 -8.88 15.51 3.73
C VAL A 86 -8.84 15.06 2.27
N ILE A 87 -9.74 15.61 1.45
CA ILE A 87 -9.85 15.34 0.01
C ILE A 87 -9.65 16.65 -0.76
N GLY A 88 -8.53 16.74 -1.48
CA GLY A 88 -8.14 17.96 -2.17
C GLY A 88 -8.89 18.25 -3.47
N GLU A 89 -8.64 19.44 -4.02
CA GLU A 89 -9.43 20.02 -5.12
C GLU A 89 -9.53 19.16 -6.36
N THR A 90 -8.42 18.62 -6.82
CA THR A 90 -8.37 17.87 -8.08
C THR A 90 -8.43 16.37 -7.83
N ALA A 91 -8.87 15.95 -6.64
CA ALA A 91 -9.00 14.53 -6.32
C ALA A 91 -10.18 13.95 -7.08
N GLU A 92 -10.00 12.73 -7.58
CA GLU A 92 -11.06 11.97 -8.25
C GLU A 92 -11.18 10.65 -7.51
N ILE A 93 -12.40 10.27 -7.14
CA ILE A 93 -12.68 9.02 -6.42
C ILE A 93 -13.74 8.26 -7.20
N GLY A 94 -13.47 6.98 -7.49
CA GLY A 94 -14.38 6.09 -8.19
C GLY A 94 -15.60 5.67 -7.37
N ASP A 95 -16.35 4.72 -7.91
CA ASP A 95 -17.56 4.20 -7.30
C ASP A 95 -17.22 3.15 -6.22
N TYR A 96 -18.07 3.05 -5.19
CA TYR A 96 -18.00 2.03 -4.13
C TYR A 96 -16.70 2.00 -3.31
N CYS A 97 -15.95 3.10 -3.28
CA CYS A 97 -14.80 3.22 -2.38
C CYS A 97 -15.23 3.26 -0.91
N THR A 98 -14.30 2.85 -0.04
CA THR A 98 -14.41 3.00 1.42
C THR A 98 -13.17 3.72 1.94
N ILE A 99 -13.37 4.79 2.70
CA ILE A 99 -12.32 5.65 3.26
C ILE A 99 -12.51 5.75 4.77
N TYR A 100 -11.51 5.37 5.53
CA TYR A 100 -11.50 5.53 6.99
C TYR A 100 -11.04 6.93 7.43
N HIS A 101 -11.22 7.23 8.71
CA HIS A 101 -10.76 8.45 9.35
C HIS A 101 -9.25 8.72 9.15
N GLY A 102 -8.86 9.99 9.24
CA GLY A 102 -7.46 10.44 9.15
C GLY A 102 -6.82 10.27 7.76
N VAL A 103 -7.57 9.86 6.73
CA VAL A 103 -7.04 9.70 5.38
C VAL A 103 -6.79 11.05 4.71
N THR A 104 -5.72 11.15 3.93
CA THR A 104 -5.43 12.35 3.12
C THR A 104 -5.22 11.99 1.65
N LEU A 105 -6.03 12.57 0.78
CA LEU A 105 -5.83 12.62 -0.68
C LEU A 105 -5.29 14.01 -1.02
N GLY A 106 -3.99 14.17 -0.85
CA GLY A 106 -3.29 15.45 -0.85
C GLY A 106 -2.42 15.68 -2.07
N GLY A 107 -1.93 16.91 -2.23
CA GLY A 107 -0.89 17.23 -3.21
C GLY A 107 0.50 17.29 -2.58
N THR A 108 1.52 17.32 -3.45
CA THR A 108 2.94 17.42 -3.07
C THR A 108 3.45 18.85 -3.00
N GLY A 109 2.65 19.83 -3.46
CA GLY A 109 3.01 21.25 -3.50
C GLY A 109 3.81 21.68 -4.74
N LYS A 110 4.27 20.75 -5.58
CA LYS A 110 5.08 21.06 -6.78
C LYS A 110 4.27 21.17 -8.07
N ASP A 111 3.11 20.53 -8.12
CA ASP A 111 2.31 20.39 -9.33
C ASP A 111 1.31 21.55 -9.52
N LYS A 112 1.29 22.14 -10.72
CA LYS A 112 0.27 23.11 -11.14
C LYS A 112 -0.84 22.38 -11.90
N GLY A 113 -2.11 22.65 -11.57
CA GLY A 113 -3.26 21.94 -12.15
C GLY A 113 -3.63 20.67 -11.37
N LYS A 114 -3.68 19.52 -12.07
CA LYS A 114 -3.94 18.20 -11.46
C LYS A 114 -2.78 17.84 -10.53
N ARG A 115 -3.08 17.76 -9.23
CA ARG A 115 -2.07 17.60 -8.17
C ARG A 115 -2.49 16.69 -7.03
N HIS A 116 -3.67 16.09 -7.12
CA HIS A 116 -4.24 15.18 -6.14
C HIS A 116 -4.55 13.83 -6.79
N PRO A 117 -4.69 12.75 -6.01
CA PRO A 117 -4.83 11.41 -6.55
C PRO A 117 -6.10 11.20 -7.38
N THR A 118 -6.04 10.19 -8.26
CA THR A 118 -7.20 9.58 -8.92
C THR A 118 -7.35 8.16 -8.39
N VAL A 119 -8.39 7.95 -7.59
CA VAL A 119 -8.74 6.66 -6.99
C VAL A 119 -9.74 5.94 -7.88
N GLY A 120 -9.44 4.69 -8.23
CA GLY A 120 -10.31 3.79 -9.00
C GLY A 120 -11.55 3.35 -8.22
N ASN A 121 -12.24 2.33 -8.74
CA ASN A 121 -13.46 1.78 -8.15
C ASN A 121 -13.16 0.74 -7.08
N ASN A 122 -14.08 0.58 -6.12
CA ASN A 122 -14.02 -0.42 -5.04
C ASN A 122 -12.75 -0.35 -4.16
N VAL A 123 -12.02 0.77 -4.17
CA VAL A 123 -10.79 0.93 -3.40
C VAL A 123 -11.09 1.05 -1.90
N LEU A 124 -10.33 0.33 -1.08
CA LEU A 124 -10.32 0.48 0.36
C LEU A 124 -9.12 1.33 0.80
N ILE A 125 -9.36 2.42 1.52
CA ILE A 125 -8.33 3.27 2.10
C ILE A 125 -8.47 3.24 3.63
N SER A 126 -7.58 2.50 4.28
CA SER A 126 -7.59 2.30 5.73
C SER A 126 -7.17 3.54 6.51
N ALA A 127 -7.44 3.50 7.82
CA ALA A 127 -7.28 4.62 8.72
C ALA A 127 -5.89 5.27 8.64
N GLY A 128 -5.87 6.61 8.58
CA GLY A 128 -4.63 7.38 8.62
C GLY A 128 -3.76 7.35 7.36
N ALA A 129 -4.15 6.63 6.30
CA ALA A 129 -3.36 6.55 5.08
C ALA A 129 -3.19 7.92 4.38
N LYS A 130 -2.03 8.13 3.75
CA LYS A 130 -1.69 9.37 3.03
C LYS A 130 -1.35 9.03 1.59
N ILE A 131 -2.09 9.60 0.63
CA ILE A 131 -1.86 9.44 -0.81
C ILE A 131 -1.57 10.82 -1.38
N LEU A 132 -0.33 11.05 -1.82
CA LEU A 132 0.19 12.42 -2.04
C LEU A 132 0.70 12.64 -3.46
N GLY A 133 -0.04 13.41 -4.26
CA GLY A 133 0.31 13.77 -5.63
C GLY A 133 -0.67 13.25 -6.69
N PRO A 134 -0.46 13.61 -7.97
CA PRO A 134 -1.36 13.27 -9.07
C PRO A 134 -1.16 11.82 -9.55
N MET A 135 -1.27 10.85 -8.65
CA MET A 135 -1.08 9.43 -8.95
C MET A 135 -2.40 8.70 -9.14
N LYS A 136 -2.38 7.63 -9.92
CA LYS A 136 -3.51 6.71 -10.08
C LYS A 136 -3.43 5.56 -9.07
N ILE A 137 -4.56 5.28 -8.41
CA ILE A 137 -4.79 4.07 -7.62
C ILE A 137 -5.76 3.19 -8.40
N GLY A 138 -5.35 1.97 -8.73
CA GLY A 138 -6.13 1.03 -9.52
C GLY A 138 -7.39 0.53 -8.80
N ASP A 139 -8.29 -0.07 -9.57
CA ASP A 139 -9.53 -0.63 -9.06
C ASP A 139 -9.26 -1.79 -8.08
N ASN A 140 -10.12 -1.96 -7.09
CA ASN A 140 -10.02 -2.97 -6.04
C ASN A 140 -8.67 -2.96 -5.28
N ALA A 141 -7.95 -1.84 -5.28
CA ALA A 141 -6.74 -1.69 -4.49
C ALA A 141 -7.07 -1.46 -3.00
N LYS A 142 -6.14 -1.79 -2.12
CA LYS A 142 -6.23 -1.54 -0.67
C LYS A 142 -5.00 -0.83 -0.20
N ILE A 143 -5.23 0.31 0.42
CA ILE A 143 -4.19 1.08 1.07
C ILE A 143 -4.30 0.81 2.56
N GLY A 144 -3.28 0.18 3.14
CA GLY A 144 -3.24 -0.18 4.54
C GLY A 144 -3.17 1.02 5.48
N ALA A 145 -3.45 0.76 6.76
CA ALA A 145 -3.50 1.81 7.76
C ALA A 145 -2.15 2.53 7.88
N ASN A 146 -2.19 3.86 7.99
CA ASN A 146 -1.02 4.74 8.05
C ASN A 146 -0.01 4.60 6.90
N ALA A 147 -0.36 3.91 5.80
CA ALA A 147 0.54 3.79 4.66
C ALA A 147 0.73 5.16 3.98
N VAL A 148 1.94 5.43 3.50
CA VAL A 148 2.27 6.66 2.74
C VAL A 148 2.53 6.29 1.28
N VAL A 149 1.55 6.51 0.43
CA VAL A 149 1.59 6.16 -0.99
C VAL A 149 2.12 7.34 -1.80
N LEU A 150 3.27 7.12 -2.45
CA LEU A 150 4.00 8.11 -3.24
C LEU A 150 4.18 7.70 -4.70
N ARG A 151 3.59 6.58 -5.11
CA ARG A 151 3.70 6.01 -6.46
C ARG A 151 2.33 5.45 -6.87
N GLU A 152 2.14 5.31 -8.18
CA GLU A 152 0.94 4.67 -8.71
C GLU A 152 0.78 3.24 -8.18
N VAL A 153 -0.47 2.81 -8.05
CA VAL A 153 -0.84 1.50 -7.53
C VAL A 153 -1.65 0.78 -8.59
N GLU A 154 -1.22 -0.42 -8.95
CA GLU A 154 -1.96 -1.27 -9.89
C GLU A 154 -3.32 -1.70 -9.31
N ALA A 155 -4.21 -2.17 -10.17
CA ALA A 155 -5.46 -2.80 -9.72
C ALA A 155 -5.17 -4.05 -8.86
N ASP A 156 -6.12 -4.42 -8.01
CA ASP A 156 -6.09 -5.62 -7.16
C ASP A 156 -4.82 -5.71 -6.26
N THR A 157 -4.20 -4.57 -5.96
CA THR A 157 -2.94 -4.49 -5.21
C THR A 157 -3.15 -3.94 -3.80
N THR A 158 -2.49 -4.53 -2.80
CA THR A 158 -2.46 -3.97 -1.44
C THR A 158 -1.17 -3.20 -1.23
N VAL A 159 -1.22 -2.04 -0.58
CA VAL A 159 -0.03 -1.21 -0.28
C VAL A 159 0.04 -0.95 1.21
N VAL A 160 1.20 -1.20 1.83
CA VAL A 160 1.44 -1.00 3.27
C VAL A 160 2.78 -0.33 3.54
N GLY A 161 2.89 0.30 4.71
CA GLY A 161 4.15 0.85 5.23
C GLY A 161 4.45 2.29 4.83
N VAL A 162 5.59 2.78 5.31
CA VAL A 162 6.09 4.15 5.11
C VAL A 162 7.57 4.09 4.69
N PRO A 163 7.90 4.38 3.42
CA PRO A 163 6.99 4.59 2.29
C PRO A 163 6.21 3.32 1.92
N GLY A 164 5.04 3.49 1.33
CA GLY A 164 4.13 2.43 0.94
C GLY A 164 4.77 1.50 -0.11
N ARG A 165 4.73 0.19 0.17
CA ARG A 165 5.20 -0.86 -0.73
C ARG A 165 4.03 -1.75 -1.14
N ALA A 166 3.98 -2.08 -2.43
CA ALA A 166 2.99 -3.00 -2.96
C ALA A 166 3.26 -4.42 -2.46
N VAL A 167 2.23 -5.05 -1.92
CA VAL A 167 2.18 -6.46 -1.54
C VAL A 167 1.00 -7.09 -2.26
N LYS A 168 1.26 -8.12 -3.06
CA LYS A 168 0.22 -8.87 -3.77
C LYS A 168 -0.25 -10.03 -2.91
N ARG A 169 -1.56 -10.21 -2.80
CA ARG A 169 -2.16 -11.46 -2.30
C ARG A 169 -2.26 -12.42 -3.49
N SER A 170 -1.90 -13.68 -3.30
CA SER A 170 -1.84 -14.70 -4.34
C SER A 170 -3.22 -14.97 -4.99
N GLY A 171 -3.53 -14.30 -6.08
CA GLY A 171 -4.51 -14.74 -7.08
C GLY A 171 -6.01 -14.51 -6.79
N GLU A 172 -6.40 -14.08 -5.59
CA GLU A 172 -7.82 -13.86 -5.28
C GLU A 172 -8.26 -12.40 -5.50
N ARG A 173 -9.23 -12.21 -6.39
CA ARG A 173 -9.92 -10.92 -6.59
C ARG A 173 -10.90 -10.68 -5.44
N ILE A 174 -10.45 -9.94 -4.44
CA ILE A 174 -11.24 -9.57 -3.27
C ILE A 174 -11.85 -8.18 -3.47
N ARG A 175 -13.15 -8.00 -3.18
CA ARG A 175 -13.78 -6.68 -3.12
C ARG A 175 -13.45 -6.01 -1.79
N GLN A 176 -12.26 -5.44 -1.72
CA GLN A 176 -11.67 -4.98 -0.47
C GLN A 176 -12.51 -3.92 0.27
N SER A 177 -13.20 -3.05 -0.46
CA SER A 177 -14.12 -2.04 0.11
C SER A 177 -15.36 -2.61 0.81
N PHE A 178 -15.70 -3.88 0.58
CA PHE A 178 -16.85 -4.57 1.19
C PHE A 178 -16.42 -5.55 2.29
N GLU A 179 -15.37 -6.33 2.06
CA GLU A 179 -14.92 -7.34 3.04
C GLU A 179 -14.23 -6.73 4.26
N LEU A 180 -13.60 -5.55 4.10
CA LEU A 180 -12.97 -4.81 5.19
C LEU A 180 -11.94 -5.61 6.03
N ASP A 181 -11.40 -6.73 5.51
CA ASP A 181 -10.30 -7.46 6.14
C ASP A 181 -9.09 -6.52 6.22
N GLN A 182 -8.63 -6.16 7.43
CA GLN A 182 -7.46 -5.30 7.66
C GLN A 182 -6.33 -6.01 8.41
N ILE A 183 -6.52 -7.28 8.78
CA ILE A 183 -5.62 -8.02 9.66
C ILE A 183 -4.60 -8.80 8.82
N HIS A 184 -5.06 -9.45 7.74
CA HIS A 184 -4.23 -10.37 6.98
C HIS A 184 -3.57 -9.68 5.79
N ILE A 185 -2.52 -8.90 6.06
CA ILE A 185 -1.75 -8.19 5.03
C ILE A 185 -0.29 -8.67 5.07
N PRO A 186 0.33 -9.01 3.92
CA PRO A 186 1.73 -9.41 3.92
C PRO A 186 2.64 -8.27 4.42
N ASP A 187 3.61 -8.58 5.27
CA ASP A 187 4.64 -7.64 5.68
C ASP A 187 5.79 -7.60 4.66
N PRO A 188 5.98 -6.50 3.91
CA PRO A 188 7.06 -6.40 2.93
C PRO A 188 8.45 -6.47 3.57
N VAL A 189 8.62 -6.03 4.82
CA VAL A 189 9.93 -6.04 5.49
C VAL A 189 10.31 -7.48 5.85
N SER A 190 9.40 -8.24 6.47
CA SER A 190 9.61 -9.66 6.75
C SER A 190 9.90 -10.48 5.48
N GLN A 191 9.27 -10.15 4.35
CA GLN A 191 9.55 -10.81 3.07
C GLN A 191 10.99 -10.56 2.59
N GLU A 192 11.48 -9.32 2.70
CA GLU A 192 12.88 -9.01 2.35
C GLU A 192 13.86 -9.69 3.30
N PHE A 193 13.58 -9.75 4.61
CA PHE A 193 14.41 -10.52 5.55
C PHE A 193 14.46 -12.01 5.20
N CYS A 194 13.35 -12.60 4.76
CA CYS A 194 13.31 -13.99 4.32
C CYS A 194 14.21 -14.21 3.10
N LYS A 195 14.15 -13.33 2.09
CA LYS A 195 15.03 -13.40 0.91
C LYS A 195 16.51 -13.28 1.28
N ILE A 196 16.84 -12.32 2.16
CA ILE A 196 18.23 -12.13 2.62
C ILE A 196 18.73 -13.38 3.36
N ARG A 197 17.91 -13.99 4.23
CA ARG A 197 18.30 -15.22 4.94
C ARG A 197 18.58 -16.38 4.00
N LEU A 198 17.75 -16.57 2.98
CA LEU A 198 17.95 -17.60 1.96
C LEU A 198 19.25 -17.37 1.18
N GLU A 199 19.54 -16.12 0.82
CA GLU A 199 20.78 -15.78 0.13
C GLU A 199 22.01 -16.00 1.02
N VAL A 200 21.93 -15.67 2.30
CA VAL A 200 22.99 -15.94 3.29
C VAL A 200 23.24 -17.45 3.43
N GLU A 201 22.18 -18.26 3.49
CA GLU A 201 22.31 -19.72 3.55
C GLU A 201 22.95 -20.29 2.27
N LYS A 202 22.55 -19.78 1.11
CA LYS A 202 23.14 -20.15 -0.19
C LYS A 202 24.63 -19.80 -0.25
N LEU A 203 24.99 -18.57 0.10
CA LEU A 203 26.39 -18.12 0.12
C LEU A 203 27.24 -18.95 1.10
N LYS A 204 26.71 -19.26 2.28
CA LYS A 204 27.40 -20.16 3.24
C LYS A 204 27.65 -21.55 2.65
N SER A 205 26.67 -22.10 1.92
CA SER A 205 26.81 -23.41 1.26
C SER A 205 27.85 -23.40 0.14
N GLU A 206 27.92 -22.32 -0.65
CA GLU A 206 28.95 -22.15 -1.68
C GLU A 206 30.35 -22.02 -1.08
N LEU A 207 30.48 -21.24 0.00
CA LEU A 207 31.75 -21.04 0.70
C LEU A 207 32.28 -22.34 1.31
N ALA A 208 31.40 -23.20 1.85
CA ALA A 208 31.76 -24.53 2.31
C ALA A 208 32.29 -25.43 1.17
N ARG A 209 31.68 -25.38 -0.02
CA ARG A 209 32.16 -26.12 -1.20
C ARG A 209 33.51 -25.64 -1.68
N TYR A 210 33.75 -24.33 -1.67
CA TYR A 210 35.05 -23.77 -2.02
C TYR A 210 36.12 -24.17 -1.00
N ASP A 211 35.80 -24.18 0.30
CA ASP A 211 36.72 -24.60 1.37
C ASP A 211 37.10 -26.09 1.23
N GLU A 212 36.14 -26.97 0.91
CA GLU A 212 36.41 -28.37 0.57
C GLU A 212 37.31 -28.52 -0.67
N SER A 213 37.04 -27.73 -1.71
CA SER A 213 37.84 -27.73 -2.93
C SER A 213 39.27 -27.24 -2.69
N PHE A 214 39.44 -26.21 -1.85
CA PHE A 214 40.74 -25.69 -1.44
C PHE A 214 41.53 -26.73 -0.68
N LYS A 215 40.92 -27.38 0.33
CA LYS A 215 41.54 -28.49 1.08
C LYS A 215 41.94 -29.65 0.17
N ALA A 216 41.13 -29.98 -0.84
CA ALA A 216 41.46 -31.03 -1.80
C ALA A 216 42.66 -30.67 -2.69
N ILE A 217 42.80 -29.39 -3.09
CA ILE A 217 43.95 -28.89 -3.85
C ILE A 217 45.20 -28.87 -2.97
N GLU A 218 45.09 -28.39 -1.74
CA GLU A 218 46.18 -28.34 -0.76
C GLU A 218 46.73 -29.75 -0.47
N ASN A 219 45.85 -30.73 -0.24
CA ASN A 219 46.23 -32.12 -0.08
C ASN A 219 46.96 -32.71 -1.31
N ARG A 220 46.59 -32.30 -2.53
CA ARG A 220 47.29 -32.71 -3.76
C ARG A 220 48.66 -32.05 -3.92
N LEU A 221 48.82 -30.82 -3.46
CA LEU A 221 50.11 -30.11 -3.48
C LEU A 221 51.09 -30.72 -2.46
N CYS A 222 50.61 -30.99 -1.23
CA CYS A 222 51.44 -31.58 -0.17
C CYS A 222 51.85 -33.03 -0.45
N SER A 223 51.04 -33.81 -1.17
CA SER A 223 51.40 -35.18 -1.59
C SER A 223 52.37 -35.24 -2.78
N GLY A 224 52.59 -34.14 -3.49
CA GLY A 224 53.53 -34.05 -4.60
C GLY A 224 55.00 -33.81 -4.17
N SER A 225 55.22 -33.20 -3.01
CA SER A 225 56.56 -32.90 -2.48
C SER A 225 57.30 -34.11 -1.91
N ASP A 226 56.61 -35.15 -1.47
CA ASP A 226 57.25 -36.33 -0.84
C ASP A 226 57.86 -37.34 -1.84
N SER A 227 57.67 -37.12 -3.15
CA SER A 227 58.12 -38.07 -4.19
C SER A 227 59.46 -37.74 -4.85
N LYS A 228 60.08 -36.59 -4.52
CA LYS A 228 61.36 -36.18 -5.12
C LYS A 228 62.60 -36.42 -4.24
N ASP A 229 62.45 -36.67 -2.94
CA ASP A 229 63.61 -36.81 -2.03
C ASP A 229 64.04 -38.26 -1.75
N ASN A 230 63.40 -39.26 -2.38
CA ASN A 230 63.66 -40.69 -2.07
C ASN A 230 64.42 -41.46 -3.17
N LYS A 231 65.18 -40.77 -4.05
CA LYS A 231 65.96 -41.42 -5.13
C LYS A 231 67.49 -41.28 -5.06
N GLU A 232 68.04 -40.69 -3.99
CA GLU A 232 69.50 -40.62 -3.80
C GLU A 232 69.92 -41.26 -2.47
N ASN A 233 69.67 -42.55 -2.25
CA ASN A 233 70.44 -43.27 -1.22
C ASN A 233 70.44 -44.80 -1.34
N THR A 234 70.86 -45.34 -2.49
CA THR A 234 71.32 -46.75 -2.54
C THR A 234 72.42 -46.87 -3.58
N GLY A 235 73.67 -46.73 -3.12
CA GLY A 235 74.82 -47.06 -3.95
C GLY A 235 76.12 -46.59 -3.32
N GLU A 236 76.61 -47.32 -2.31
CA GLU A 236 78.03 -47.62 -2.22
C GLU A 236 78.26 -48.84 -1.33
N THR A 237 78.78 -49.87 -1.98
CA THR A 237 79.28 -51.13 -1.40
C THR A 237 80.80 -51.10 -1.56
N GLN A 238 81.49 -51.91 -0.75
CA GLN A 238 82.90 -52.37 -0.86
C GLN A 238 83.87 -51.66 0.10
N SER A 239 84.44 -52.42 1.05
CA SER A 239 85.82 -52.98 1.04
C SER A 239 86.73 -52.04 1.85
N GLU A 240 87.65 -52.41 2.73
CA GLU A 240 88.45 -53.61 2.96
C GLU A 240 89.19 -53.35 4.31
N GLU A 241 89.66 -54.43 4.95
CA GLU A 241 90.70 -54.52 6.01
C GLU A 241 90.47 -53.92 7.42
#